data_AF-A0AAW2MGR7-F1
#
_entry.id   AF-A0AAW2MGR7-F1
#
_cell.length_a   1.000
_cell.length_b   1.000
_cell.length_c   1.000
_cell.angle_alpha   90.00
_cell.angle_beta   90.00
_cell.angle_gamma   90.00
#
_symmetry.space_group_name_H-M   'P 1'
#
loop_
_entity.id
_entity.type
_entity.pdbx_description
1 polymer ?
#
loop_
_entity_poly.entity_id
_entity_poly.type
_entity_poly.pdbx_seq_one_letter_code
_entity_poly.pdbx_strand_id
1 'polypeptide(L)'
;MYKILVRLLILSLPTLCCSLPLSTSSRWIIDEPTGARVKLVCTNWAAHLEPMLAEGLNKQPAGRIARLVVEMGFNCVRLTWATYMFTRFANLTVAQSLTRLGLEDAMEGIAVMDF
;
A
#
# COMPACT_ATOMS: atom_id res chain seq x y z
N MET A 1 28.55 -10.08 -28.76
CA MET A 1 28.54 -11.00 -27.60
C MET A 1 28.66 -10.25 -26.27
N TYR A 2 29.70 -9.43 -26.03
CA TYR A 2 29.85 -8.69 -24.75
C TYR A 2 28.69 -7.72 -24.44
N LYS A 3 28.15 -7.00 -25.45
CA LYS A 3 27.01 -6.09 -25.28
C LYS A 3 25.70 -6.79 -24.87
N ILE A 4 25.52 -8.06 -25.27
CA ILE A 4 24.35 -8.87 -24.90
C ILE A 4 24.51 -9.39 -23.47
N LEU A 5 25.73 -9.83 -23.11
CA LEU A 5 26.06 -10.21 -21.73
C LEU A 5 25.85 -9.05 -20.73
N VAL A 6 26.25 -7.83 -21.10
CA VAL A 6 26.07 -6.63 -20.24
C VAL A 6 24.59 -6.30 -20.05
N ARG A 7 23.74 -6.43 -21.08
CA ARG A 7 22.29 -6.22 -20.95
C ARG A 7 21.61 -7.27 -20.07
N LEU A 8 22.04 -8.52 -20.15
CA LEU A 8 21.54 -9.60 -19.28
C LEU A 8 21.93 -9.40 -17.81
N LEU A 9 23.12 -8.86 -17.54
CA LEU A 9 23.63 -8.59 -16.18
C LEU A 9 22.88 -7.43 -15.48
N ILE A 10 22.43 -6.43 -16.24
CA ILE A 10 21.67 -5.29 -15.70
C ILE A 10 20.21 -5.68 -15.39
N LEU A 11 19.65 -6.65 -16.13
CA LEU A 11 18.28 -7.13 -15.94
C LEU A 11 18.12 -8.10 -14.74
N SER A 12 19.23 -8.57 -14.18
CA SER A 12 19.26 -9.53 -13.07
C SER A 12 19.55 -8.89 -11.72
N LEU A 13 19.54 -7.55 -11.58
CA LEU A 13 19.46 -6.97 -10.25
C LEU A 13 18.01 -7.13 -9.77
N PRO A 14 17.70 -8.04 -8.83
CA PRO A 14 16.44 -7.95 -8.14
C PRO A 14 16.42 -6.56 -7.51
N THR A 15 15.41 -5.76 -7.84
CA THR A 15 15.02 -4.69 -6.93
C THR A 15 14.66 -5.40 -5.64
N LEU A 16 15.62 -5.46 -4.71
CA LEU A 16 15.37 -5.88 -3.35
C LEU A 16 14.27 -4.91 -2.90
N CYS A 17 13.04 -5.40 -2.82
CA CYS A 17 12.00 -4.75 -2.07
C CYS A 17 12.42 -4.91 -0.60
N CYS A 18 13.44 -4.16 -0.20
CA CYS A 18 13.75 -3.95 1.18
C CYS A 18 12.57 -3.13 1.68
N SER A 19 11.59 -3.79 2.31
CA SER A 19 11.03 -3.12 3.48
C SER A 19 12.26 -2.74 4.30
N LEU A 20 12.59 -1.44 4.40
CA LEU A 20 13.66 -0.97 5.28
C LEU A 20 13.38 -1.64 6.62
N PRO A 21 14.22 -2.59 7.08
CA PRO A 21 13.83 -3.35 8.24
C PRO A 21 13.82 -2.37 9.40
N LEU A 22 12.64 -2.07 9.91
CA LEU A 22 12.49 -1.25 11.09
C LEU A 22 12.76 -2.14 12.29
N SER A 23 13.57 -1.66 13.21
CA SER A 23 13.83 -2.32 14.49
C SER A 23 13.50 -1.38 15.64
N THR A 24 13.66 -1.87 16.87
CA THR A 24 13.46 -1.07 18.08
C THR A 24 14.75 -0.97 18.88
N SER A 25 15.07 0.25 19.32
CA SER A 25 16.13 0.49 20.31
C SER A 25 15.51 1.21 21.51
N SER A 26 15.34 0.46 22.61
CA SER A 26 14.57 0.90 23.77
C SER A 26 13.18 1.40 23.34
N ARG A 27 12.87 2.69 23.52
CA ARG A 27 11.60 3.33 23.16
C ARG A 27 11.52 3.87 21.71
N TRP A 28 12.57 3.69 20.90
CA TRP A 28 12.66 4.27 19.57
C TRP A 28 12.47 3.23 18.47
N ILE A 29 11.76 3.63 17.41
CA ILE A 29 11.79 2.94 16.13
C ILE A 29 13.03 3.45 15.39
N ILE A 30 13.82 2.53 14.85
CA ILE A 30 15.03 2.82 14.09
C ILE A 30 14.99 2.13 12.74
N ASP A 31 15.67 2.71 11.76
CA ASP A 31 16.09 2.01 10.56
C ASP A 31 17.22 1.04 10.96
N GLU A 32 17.01 -0.28 10.80
CA GLU A 32 17.96 -1.29 11.25
C GLU A 32 19.34 -1.18 10.57
N PRO A 33 19.45 -0.93 9.24
CA PRO A 33 20.75 -0.79 8.59
C PRO A 33 21.58 0.41 9.08
N THR A 34 20.95 1.58 9.29
CA THR A 34 21.68 2.81 9.64
C THR A 34 21.69 3.13 11.13
N GLY A 35 20.78 2.53 11.91
CA GLY A 35 20.52 2.90 13.30
C GLY A 35 19.82 4.25 13.47
N ALA A 36 19.45 4.93 12.37
CA ALA A 36 18.81 6.23 12.42
C ALA A 36 17.40 6.14 13.01
N ARG A 37 17.04 7.09 13.88
CA ARG A 37 15.70 7.14 14.47
C ARG A 37 14.66 7.49 13.40
N VAL A 38 13.61 6.67 13.31
CA VAL A 38 12.45 6.90 12.45
C VAL A 38 11.29 7.42 13.30
N LYS A 39 10.73 8.57 12.92
CA LYS A 39 9.49 9.09 13.51
C LYS A 39 8.35 8.84 12.52
N LEU A 40 7.42 8.00 12.93
CA LEU A 40 6.19 7.74 12.17
C LEU A 40 5.24 8.93 12.32
N VAL A 41 4.93 9.57 11.20
CA VAL A 41 3.93 10.61 11.06
C VAL A 41 2.86 10.01 10.16
N CYS A 42 1.86 9.36 10.77
CA CYS A 42 0.89 8.56 10.03
C CYS A 42 -0.46 9.25 9.91
N THR A 43 -1.16 8.91 8.82
CA THR A 43 -2.61 9.07 8.71
C THR A 43 -3.31 7.73 8.96
N ASN A 44 -4.60 7.75 9.33
CA ASN A 44 -5.45 6.57 9.35
C ASN A 44 -6.21 6.47 8.02
N TRP A 45 -6.22 5.30 7.41
CA TRP A 45 -7.09 5.00 6.26
C TRP A 45 -8.07 3.89 6.65
N ALA A 46 -9.35 4.20 6.63
CA ALA A 46 -10.40 3.27 7.01
C ALA A 46 -10.59 2.20 5.92
N ALA A 47 -10.54 0.92 6.28
CA ALA A 47 -10.93 -0.20 5.41
C ALA A 47 -11.71 -1.32 6.13
N HIS A 48 -12.16 -1.03 7.37
CA HIS A 48 -12.91 -1.96 8.21
C HIS A 48 -14.44 -1.79 8.11
N LEU A 49 -14.90 -0.84 7.29
CA LEU A 49 -16.32 -0.54 7.10
C LEU A 49 -16.97 -1.52 6.13
N GLU A 50 -18.26 -1.31 5.85
CA GLU A 50 -19.11 -2.22 5.07
C GLU A 50 -18.50 -2.71 3.74
N PRO A 51 -17.81 -1.87 2.92
CA PRO A 51 -17.17 -2.34 1.68
C PRO A 51 -16.02 -3.32 1.88
N MET A 52 -15.48 -3.43 3.11
CA MET A 52 -14.29 -4.21 3.43
C MET A 52 -13.10 -3.84 2.53
N LEU A 53 -13.04 -2.57 2.13
CA LEU A 53 -12.05 -1.96 1.24
C LEU A 53 -11.72 -0.56 1.75
N ALA A 54 -10.57 -0.03 1.31
CA ALA A 54 -10.17 1.31 1.69
C ALA A 54 -11.19 2.35 1.19
N GLU A 55 -11.61 3.24 2.08
CA GLU A 55 -12.63 4.24 1.77
C GLU A 55 -12.14 5.31 0.78
N GLY A 56 -13.06 5.91 0.04
CA GLY A 56 -12.78 7.00 -0.90
C GLY A 56 -12.32 6.56 -2.30
N LEU A 57 -12.20 5.25 -2.56
CA LEU A 57 -11.81 4.72 -3.88
C LEU A 57 -12.86 4.97 -4.98
N ASN A 58 -14.11 5.26 -4.59
CA ASN A 58 -15.16 5.75 -5.49
C ASN A 58 -15.01 7.23 -5.87
N LYS A 59 -14.04 7.95 -5.28
CA LYS A 59 -13.81 9.38 -5.51
C LYS A 59 -12.45 9.67 -6.13
N GLN A 60 -11.41 8.95 -5.72
CA GLN A 60 -10.04 9.19 -6.19
C GLN A 60 -9.30 7.85 -6.32
N PRO A 61 -8.41 7.69 -7.32
CA PRO A 61 -7.59 6.49 -7.43
C PRO A 61 -6.63 6.32 -6.24
N ALA A 62 -6.34 5.07 -5.89
CA ALA A 62 -5.49 4.73 -4.75
C ALA A 62 -4.10 5.40 -4.85
N GLY A 63 -3.48 5.41 -6.03
CA GLY A 63 -2.19 6.06 -6.26
C GLY A 63 -2.23 7.57 -5.99
N ARG A 64 -3.33 8.24 -6.36
CA ARG A 64 -3.50 9.67 -6.09
C ARG A 64 -3.68 9.95 -4.59
N ILE A 65 -4.44 9.11 -3.88
CA ILE A 65 -4.59 9.22 -2.43
C ILE A 65 -3.22 9.03 -1.74
N ALA A 66 -2.47 8.00 -2.13
CA ALA A 66 -1.13 7.74 -1.59
C ALA A 66 -0.18 8.93 -1.84
N ARG A 67 -0.23 9.53 -3.04
CA ARG A 67 0.54 10.73 -3.36
C ARG A 67 0.16 11.93 -2.50
N LEU A 68 -1.14 12.16 -2.28
CA LEU A 68 -1.61 13.23 -1.38
C LEU A 68 -1.11 13.01 0.06
N VAL A 69 -1.07 11.77 0.55
CA VAL A 69 -0.52 11.43 1.87
C VAL A 69 0.95 11.87 1.98
N VAL A 70 1.75 11.59 0.95
CA VAL A 70 3.16 12.01 0.88
C VAL A 70 3.29 13.53 0.77
N GLU A 71 2.49 14.18 -0.10
CA GLU A 71 2.48 15.64 -0.30
C GLU A 71 2.10 16.40 0.98
N MET A 72 1.25 15.81 1.83
CA MET A 72 0.91 16.34 3.16
C MET A 72 2.00 16.11 4.23
N GLY A 73 3.08 15.40 3.90
CA GLY A 73 4.21 15.15 4.80
C GLY A 73 4.06 13.94 5.72
N PHE A 74 3.06 13.07 5.49
CA PHE A 74 2.97 11.79 6.19
C PHE A 74 3.91 10.75 5.55
N ASN A 75 4.48 9.87 6.38
CA ASN A 75 5.39 8.82 5.93
C ASN A 75 4.87 7.40 6.21
N CYS A 76 3.63 7.29 6.69
CA CYS A 76 2.98 6.01 6.96
C CYS A 76 1.45 6.13 6.92
N VAL A 77 0.81 4.99 6.68
CA VAL A 77 -0.64 4.83 6.76
C VAL A 77 -0.95 3.71 7.72
N ARG A 78 -1.78 3.99 8.73
CA ARG A 78 -2.42 2.96 9.55
C ARG A 78 -3.70 2.52 8.85
N LEU A 79 -3.62 1.39 8.17
CA LEU A 79 -4.75 0.78 7.47
C LEU A 79 -5.54 -0.14 8.43
N THR A 80 -6.80 0.21 8.67
CA THR A 80 -7.68 -0.59 9.53
C THR A 80 -8.40 -1.68 8.75
N TRP A 81 -8.65 -2.84 9.36
CA TRP A 81 -9.37 -3.96 8.75
C TRP A 81 -10.35 -4.59 9.75
N ALA A 82 -11.31 -5.37 9.26
CA ALA A 82 -12.28 -6.09 10.09
C ALA A 82 -12.11 -7.61 9.95
N THR A 83 -12.34 -8.37 11.03
CA THR A 83 -12.30 -9.84 10.99
C THR A 83 -13.22 -10.43 9.93
N TYR A 84 -14.35 -9.79 9.63
CA TYR A 84 -15.29 -10.23 8.60
C TYR A 84 -14.69 -10.23 7.19
N MET A 85 -13.72 -9.36 6.91
CA MET A 85 -12.97 -9.35 5.65
C MET A 85 -12.37 -10.73 5.36
N PHE A 86 -11.84 -11.40 6.39
CA PHE A 86 -11.16 -12.70 6.26
C PHE A 86 -12.02 -13.91 6.65
N THR A 87 -13.17 -13.70 7.30
CA THR A 87 -14.01 -14.82 7.80
C THR A 87 -15.33 -14.96 7.06
N ARG A 88 -15.92 -13.86 6.57
CA ARG A 88 -17.20 -13.86 5.85
C ARG A 88 -17.06 -13.46 4.39
N PHE A 89 -16.04 -12.67 4.08
CA PHE A 89 -15.82 -12.08 2.76
C PHE A 89 -14.49 -12.52 2.13
N ALA A 90 -13.85 -13.57 2.65
CA ALA A 90 -12.56 -14.06 2.17
C ALA A 90 -12.55 -14.44 0.67
N ASN A 91 -13.71 -14.87 0.17
CA ASN A 91 -13.88 -15.31 -1.22
C ASN A 91 -14.45 -14.20 -2.13
N LEU A 92 -14.72 -13.00 -1.60
CA LEU A 92 -15.17 -11.88 -2.41
C LEU A 92 -13.96 -11.17 -3.02
N THR A 93 -14.02 -10.96 -4.33
CA THR A 93 -13.07 -10.06 -4.98
C THR A 93 -13.45 -8.61 -4.69
N VAL A 94 -12.47 -7.72 -4.86
CA VAL A 94 -12.68 -6.27 -4.77
C VAL A 94 -13.83 -5.80 -5.68
N ALA A 95 -13.84 -6.27 -6.93
CA ALA A 95 -14.89 -5.93 -7.90
C ALA A 95 -16.28 -6.40 -7.42
N GLN A 96 -16.39 -7.63 -6.93
CA GLN A 96 -17.66 -8.16 -6.41
C GLN A 96 -18.17 -7.36 -5.20
N SER A 97 -17.28 -6.92 -4.31
CA SER A 97 -17.66 -6.09 -3.16
C SER A 97 -18.25 -4.75 -3.63
N LEU A 98 -17.59 -4.09 -4.57
CA LEU A 98 -18.04 -2.81 -5.13
C LEU A 98 -19.36 -2.93 -5.90
N THR A 99 -19.49 -3.92 -6.79
CA THR A 99 -20.74 -4.17 -7.54
C THR A 99 -21.91 -4.45 -6.58
N ARG A 100 -21.70 -5.26 -5.53
CA ARG A 100 -22.75 -5.56 -4.54
C ARG A 100 -23.29 -4.30 -3.83
N LEU A 101 -22.45 -3.27 -3.70
CA LEU A 101 -22.79 -2.01 -3.04
C LEU A 101 -23.20 -0.90 -4.02
N GLY A 102 -23.30 -1.20 -5.33
CA GLY A 102 -23.62 -0.19 -6.35
C GLY A 102 -22.50 0.83 -6.57
N LEU A 103 -21.25 0.43 -6.34
CA LEU A 103 -20.05 1.27 -6.43
C LEU A 103 -19.18 0.91 -7.66
N GLU A 104 -19.79 0.59 -8.79
CA GLU A 104 -19.06 0.12 -9.99
C GLU A 104 -18.03 1.15 -10.50
N ASP A 105 -18.36 2.45 -10.42
CA ASP A 105 -17.45 3.55 -10.78
C ASP A 105 -16.14 3.53 -9.96
N ALA A 106 -16.16 2.94 -8.76
CA ALA A 106 -14.97 2.82 -7.91
C ALA A 106 -13.94 1.82 -8.44
N MET A 107 -14.32 0.95 -9.39
CA MET A 107 -13.39 0.00 -10.01
C MET A 107 -12.26 0.72 -10.76
N GLU A 108 -12.55 1.88 -11.37
CA GLU A 108 -11.54 2.70 -12.05
C GLU A 108 -10.44 3.17 -11.08
N GLY A 109 -10.83 3.55 -9.86
CA GLY A 109 -9.90 4.03 -8.83
C GLY A 109 -8.92 2.96 -8.32
N ILE A 110 -9.23 1.68 -8.55
CA ILE A 110 -8.40 0.54 -8.15
C ILE A 110 -7.50 0.07 -9.29
N ALA A 111 -7.98 0.16 -10.53
CA ALA A 111 -7.24 -0.25 -11.72
C ALA A 111 -5.99 0.63 -11.99
N VAL A 112 -6.02 1.89 -11.56
CA VAL A 112 -4.91 2.83 -11.76
C VAL A 112 -3.98 2.85 -10.54
N MET A 113 -3.17 1.80 -10.40
CA MET A 113 -1.96 1.81 -9.56
C MET A 113 -0.74 2.16 -10.42
N ASP A 114 -0.74 3.37 -11.00
CA ASP A 114 0.49 3.93 -11.59
C ASP A 114 1.31 4.56 -10.45
N PHE A 115 2.38 3.87 -10.04
CA PHE A 115 3.38 4.38 -9.10
C PHE A 115 4.37 5.31 -9.82
#